data_AF-A0A533Y3X7-F1
#
_entry.id   AF-A0A533Y3X7-F1
#
_cell.length_a   1.000
_cell.length_b   1.000
_cell.length_c   1.000
_cell.angle_alpha   90.00
_cell.angle_beta   90.00
_cell.angle_gamma   90.00
#
_symmetry.space_group_name_H-M   'P 1'
#
loop_
_entity.id
_entity.type
_entity.pdbx_description
1 polymer ?
#
loop_
_entity_poly.entity_id
_entity_poly.type
_entity_poly.pdbx_seq_one_letter_code
_entity_poly.pdbx_strand_id
1 'polypeptide(L)' 'MCAEAVPWRCHRSLIADALVSGGWTVRHVLTTAEAQPHQLTPFAKIENGLLTYPETTVTDHPPRLF' A
#
# COMPACT_ATOMS: atom_id res chain seq x y z
N MET A 1 -8.05 1.66 -8.89
CA MET A 1 -6.64 1.28 -8.69
C MET A 1 -6.56 -0.19 -8.34
N CYS A 2 -5.82 -0.97 -9.13
CA CYS A 2 -5.91 -2.44 -9.23
C CYS A 2 -7.31 -2.92 -9.66
N ALA A 3 -7.35 -3.89 -10.57
CA ALA A 3 -8.55 -4.65 -10.94
C ALA A 3 -8.50 -6.07 -10.32
N GLU A 4 -7.62 -6.26 -9.35
CA GLU A 4 -7.50 -7.49 -8.60
C GLU A 4 -8.71 -7.62 -7.68
N ALA A 5 -9.29 -8.81 -7.61
CA ALA A 5 -10.46 -9.09 -6.76
C ALA A 5 -10.20 -8.85 -5.26
N VAL A 6 -8.92 -8.70 -4.87
CA VAL A 6 -8.46 -8.67 -3.48
C VAL A 6 -7.50 -7.48 -3.28
N PRO A 7 -7.99 -6.22 -3.18
CA PRO A 7 -7.12 -5.03 -3.22
C PRO A 7 -6.09 -4.96 -2.09
N TRP A 8 -6.38 -5.55 -0.93
CA TRP A 8 -5.44 -5.61 0.20
C TRP A 8 -4.25 -6.55 -0.04
N ARG A 9 -4.29 -7.39 -1.07
CA ARG A 9 -3.14 -8.18 -1.54
C ARG A 9 -2.45 -7.58 -2.77
N CYS A 10 -2.91 -6.42 -3.26
CA CYS A 10 -2.30 -5.76 -4.39
C CYS A 10 -0.95 -5.17 -4.02
N HIS A 11 0.08 -5.41 -4.84
CA HIS A 11 1.38 -4.75 -4.69
C HIS A 11 1.29 -3.23 -4.84
N ARG A 12 0.19 -2.70 -5.42
CA ARG A 12 -0.04 -1.25 -5.58
C ARG A 12 -0.71 -0.61 -4.38
N SER A 13 -0.88 -1.33 -3.27
CA SER A 13 -1.32 -0.75 -2.00
C SER A 13 -0.40 0.40 -1.56
N LEU A 14 0.92 0.24 -1.69
CA LEU A 14 1.90 1.28 -1.35
C LEU A 14 1.77 2.57 -2.17
N ILE A 15 1.38 2.46 -3.44
CA ILE A 15 1.15 3.63 -4.31
C ILE A 15 -0.16 4.30 -3.91
N ALA A 16 -1.18 3.50 -3.59
CA ALA A 16 -2.46 4.01 -3.12
C ALA A 16 -2.30 4.75 -1.77
N ASP A 17 -1.49 4.24 -0.85
CA ASP A 17 -1.15 4.87 0.42
C ASP A 17 -0.51 6.25 0.17
N ALA A 18 0.49 6.31 -0.73
CA ALA A 18 1.18 7.54 -1.06
C ALA A 18 0.22 8.60 -1.64
N LEU A 19 -0.65 8.20 -2.56
CA LEU A 19 -1.65 9.11 -3.13
C LEU A 19 -2.66 9.61 -2.08
N VAL A 20 -3.16 8.72 -1.22
CA VAL A 20 -4.11 9.11 -0.15
C VAL A 20 -3.43 10.01 0.87
N SER A 21 -2.18 9.74 1.26
CA SER A 21 -1.39 10.61 2.14
C SER A 21 -1.17 12.01 1.52
N GLY A 22 -1.13 12.09 0.19
CA GLY A 22 -1.06 13.34 -0.57
C GLY A 22 -2.41 14.04 -0.77
N GLY A 23 -3.50 13.54 -0.18
CA GLY A 23 -4.84 14.14 -0.26
C GLY A 23 -5.67 13.70 -1.47
N TRP A 24 -5.19 12.73 -2.26
CA TRP A 24 -5.95 12.22 -3.40
C TRP A 24 -6.97 11.17 -2.98
N THR A 25 -8.13 11.16 -3.64
CA THR A 25 -9.10 10.08 -3.49
C THR A 25 -8.72 8.90 -4.39
N VAL A 26 -8.28 7.80 -3.79
CA VAL A 26 -8.01 6.55 -4.51
C VAL A 26 -9.16 5.57 -4.30
N ARG A 27 -9.63 4.93 -5.37
CA ARG A 27 -10.66 3.88 -5.33
C ARG A 27 -10.17 2.63 -6.05
N HIS A 28 -10.34 1.46 -5.46
CA HIS A 28 -10.06 0.16 -6.06
C HIS A 28 -11.24 -0.32 -6.91
N VAL A 29 -10.97 -0.76 -8.14
CA VAL A 29 -12.04 -1.24 -9.04
C VAL A 29 -12.18 -2.73 -8.79
N LEU A 30 -13.27 -3.14 -8.15
CA LEU A 30 -13.52 -4.53 -7.82
C LEU A 30 -14.26 -5.26 -8.94
N THR A 31 -15.25 -4.56 -9.51
CA THR A 31 -16.07 -5.06 -10.60
C THR A 31 -16.34 -3.92 -11.58
N THR A 32 -17.12 -4.18 -12.62
CA THR A 32 -17.59 -3.14 -13.56
C THR A 32 -18.50 -2.12 -12.89
N ALA A 33 -19.19 -2.49 -11.81
CA ALA A 33 -20.16 -1.64 -11.12
C ALA A 33 -19.64 -1.11 -9.77
N GLU A 34 -18.63 -1.76 -9.18
CA GLU A 34 -18.19 -1.48 -7.82
C GLU A 34 -16.75 -0.98 -7.77
N ALA A 35 -16.57 0.13 -7.05
CA ALA A 35 -15.26 0.60 -6.65
C ALA A 35 -15.26 1.08 -5.20
N GLN A 36 -14.32 0.57 -4.41
CA GLN A 36 -14.19 0.84 -2.97
C GLN A 36 -13.07 1.84 -2.69
N PRO A 37 -13.24 2.79 -1.76
CA PRO A 37 -12.16 3.71 -1.39
C PRO A 37 -10.97 2.95 -0.81
N HIS A 38 -9.77 3.41 -1.14
CA HIS A 38 -8.55 2.92 -0.51
C HIS A 38 -8.51 3.39 0.95
N GLN A 39 -8.15 2.47 1.83
CA GLN A 39 -7.78 2.77 3.20
C GLN A 39 -6.30 2.50 3.36
N LEU A 40 -5.63 3.35 4.15
CA LEU A 40 -4.22 3.18 4.44
C LEU A 40 -3.93 1.74 4.87
N THR A 41 -2.86 1.17 4.33
CA THR A 41 -2.43 -0.17 4.71
C THR A 41 -2.25 -0.23 6.23
N PRO A 42 -2.61 -1.35 6.90
CA PRO A 42 -2.60 -1.41 8.37
C PRO A 42 -1.24 -1.14 9.01
N PHE A 43 -0.15 -1.32 8.25
CA PHE A 43 1.21 -1.08 8.69
C PHE A 43 1.77 0.28 8.23
N ALA A 44 1.07 1.02 7.37
CA ALA A 44 1.43 2.40 7.05
C ALA A 44 1.23 3.29 8.27
N LYS A 45 2.19 4.19 8.49
CA LYS A 45 2.16 5.20 9.53
C LYS A 45 2.30 6.58 8.91
N ILE A 46 1.66 7.58 9.51
CA ILE A 46 1.85 8.98 9.12
C ILE A 46 2.51 9.70 10.30
N GLU A 47 3.73 10.17 10.10
CA GLU A 47 4.54 10.88 11.09
C GLU A 47 4.92 12.24 10.54
N ASN A 48 4.53 13.33 11.20
CA ASN A 48 4.77 14.70 10.75
C ASN A 48 4.28 14.99 9.30
N GLY A 49 3.20 14.34 8.88
CA GLY A 49 2.67 14.46 7.51
C GLY A 49 3.43 13.65 6.46
N LEU A 50 4.42 12.85 6.87
CA LEU A 50 5.14 11.92 6.01
C LEU A 50 4.63 10.49 6.19
N LEU A 51 4.36 9.80 5.09
CA LEU A 51 4.03 8.39 5.07
C LEU A 51 5.29 7.54 5.32
N THR A 52 5.29 6.76 6.39
CA THR A 52 6.36 5.84 6.79
C THR A 52 5.85 4.41 6.87
N TYR A 53 6.76 3.44 6.71
CA TYR A 53 6.47 2.01 6.82
C TYR A 53 7.43 1.39 7.84
N PRO A 54 7.05 0.30 8.51
CA PRO A 54 7.94 -0.39 9.43
C PRO A 54 9.20 -0.82 8.71
N GLU A 55 10.34 -0.63 9.37
CA GLU A 55 11.61 -1.16 8.87
C GLU A 55 11.48 -2.67 8.71
N THR A 56 11.93 -3.19 7.57
CA THR A 56 12.17 -4.62 7.48
C THR A 56 13.33 -4.90 8.42
N THR A 57 13.14 -5.76 9.42
CA THR A 57 14.25 -6.29 10.22
C THR A 57 15.13 -7.11 9.28
N VAL A 58 16.03 -6.44 8.59
CA VAL A 58 17.09 -7.10 7.83
C VAL A 58 18.03 -7.64 8.89
N THR A 59 17.78 -8.88 9.33
CA THR A 59 18.80 -9.64 10.00
C THR A 59 19.96 -9.69 9.03
N ASP A 60 21.11 -9.14 9.43
CA ASP A 60 22.34 -9.10 8.64
C ASP A 60 22.82 -10.53 8.36
N HIS A 61 22.20 -11.12 7.36
CA HIS A 61 22.63 -12.34 6.72
C HIS A 61 23.00 -11.90 5.32
N PRO A 62 24.28 -12.04 4.93
CA PRO A 62 24.66 -11.77 3.55
C PRO A 62 23.74 -12.60 2.66
N PRO A 63 23.15 -12.02 1.60
CA PRO A 63 22.36 -12.80 0.67
C PRO A 63 23.25 -13.95 0.18
N ARG A 64 22.87 -15.19 0.51
CA ARG A 64 23.52 -16.37 -0.09
C ARG A 64 23.11 -16.42 -1.54
N LEU A 65 23.86 -15.69 -2.37
CA LEU A 65 23.90 -15.92 -3.81
C LEU A 65 24.74 -17.18 -4.02
N PHE A 66 24.05 -18.32 -3.99
CA PHE A 66 24.57 -19.69 -4.11
C PHE A 66 25.39 -20.21 -2.91
#